data_AF-F5J0K0-F1
#
_entry.id   AF-F5J0K0-F1
#
_cell.length_a   1.000
_cell.length_b   1.000
_cell.length_c   1.000
_cell.angle_alpha   90.00
_cell.angle_beta   90.00
_cell.angle_gamma   90.00
#
_symmetry.space_group_name_H-M   'P 1'
#
loop_
_entity.id
_entity.type
_entity.pdbx_description
1 polymer ?
#
loop_
_entity_poly.entity_id
_entity_poly.type
_entity_poly.pdbx_seq_one_letter_code
_entity_poly.pdbx_strand_id
1 'polypeptide(L)'
;MKYILIISLAFVFSFSSCFDEDKFENTRQGNFEALWKIMDEHYCFFSYKDVDWNEVHTRYAARISENMTNDALFTVLGEMLAEVKDGHVNLVASHDVARYTKWYDDYPYNFDTKIQDNYLGTDYGIASGLKYKIPMFEI
;
A
#
# COMPACT_ATOMS: atom_id res chain seq x y z
N MET A 1 -32.43 -10.16 -44.17
CA MET A 1 -33.07 -10.82 -43.01
C MET A 1 -32.12 -11.77 -42.27
N LYS A 2 -31.38 -12.66 -42.94
CA LYS A 2 -30.47 -13.64 -42.30
C LYS A 2 -29.36 -13.00 -41.43
N TYR A 3 -28.79 -11.88 -41.86
CA TYR A 3 -27.74 -11.16 -41.10
C TYR A 3 -28.28 -10.34 -39.91
N ILE A 4 -29.56 -9.94 -39.95
CA ILE A 4 -30.18 -9.18 -38.85
C ILE A 4 -30.26 -10.08 -37.60
N LEU A 5 -30.64 -11.35 -37.78
CA LEU A 5 -30.68 -12.33 -36.69
C LEU A 5 -29.30 -12.60 -36.07
N ILE A 6 -28.24 -12.60 -36.88
CA ILE A 6 -26.85 -12.81 -36.42
C ILE A 6 -26.35 -11.59 -35.64
N ILE A 7 -26.64 -10.37 -36.12
CA ILE A 7 -26.29 -9.12 -35.45
C ILE A 7 -27.05 -8.99 -34.11
N SER A 8 -28.34 -9.34 -34.09
CA SER A 8 -29.14 -9.36 -32.86
C SER A 8 -28.60 -10.35 -31.83
N LEU A 9 -28.15 -11.53 -32.26
CA LEU A 9 -27.60 -12.54 -31.36
C LEU A 9 -26.22 -12.11 -30.80
N ALA A 10 -25.36 -11.52 -31.63
CA ALA A 10 -24.08 -10.98 -31.20
C ALA A 10 -24.23 -9.81 -30.19
N PHE A 11 -25.27 -8.98 -30.35
CA PHE A 11 -25.56 -7.87 -29.44
C PHE A 11 -25.98 -8.34 -28.04
N VAL A 12 -26.66 -9.49 -27.92
CA VAL A 12 -27.07 -10.05 -26.62
C VAL A 12 -25.85 -10.54 -25.82
N PHE A 13 -24.79 -11.03 -26.48
CA PHE A 13 -23.56 -11.45 -25.81
C PHE A 13 -22.63 -10.29 -25.43
N SER A 14 -22.82 -9.09 -25.99
CA SER A 14 -21.97 -7.92 -25.68
C SER A 14 -22.30 -7.24 -24.34
N PHE A 15 -23.36 -7.64 -23.64
CA PHE A 15 -23.77 -7.05 -22.35
C PHE A 15 -23.52 -7.95 -21.13
N SER A 16 -22.81 -9.06 -21.27
CA SER A 16 -22.42 -9.92 -20.14
C SER A 16 -21.17 -9.39 -19.43
N SER A 17 -21.17 -8.13 -18.98
CA SER A 17 -20.19 -7.65 -18.02
C SER A 17 -20.75 -7.85 -16.60
N CYS A 18 -20.83 -9.11 -16.17
CA CYS A 18 -21.09 -9.41 -14.76
C CYS A 18 -19.79 -9.13 -13.99
N PHE A 19 -19.71 -7.97 -13.36
CA PHE A 19 -18.63 -7.63 -12.44
C PHE A 19 -19.12 -8.03 -11.04
N ASP A 20 -18.59 -9.13 -10.52
CA ASP A 20 -18.83 -9.55 -9.14
C ASP A 20 -17.71 -8.98 -8.29
N GLU A 21 -18.08 -8.24 -7.26
CA GLU A 21 -17.15 -7.64 -6.32
C GLU A 21 -17.17 -8.52 -5.07
N ASP A 22 -16.01 -8.98 -4.61
CA ASP A 22 -15.94 -9.80 -3.42
C ASP A 22 -16.55 -9.05 -2.23
N LYS A 23 -17.66 -9.59 -1.72
CA LYS A 23 -18.33 -9.05 -0.54
C LYS A 23 -17.70 -9.68 0.69
N PHE A 24 -16.92 -8.88 1.41
CA PHE A 24 -16.42 -9.27 2.72
C PHE A 24 -17.38 -8.79 3.81
N GLU A 25 -17.66 -9.68 4.75
CA GLU A 25 -18.42 -9.32 5.95
C GLU A 25 -17.61 -8.31 6.77
N ASN A 26 -18.27 -7.27 7.29
CA ASN A 26 -17.62 -6.30 8.17
C ASN A 26 -17.53 -6.81 9.62
N THR A 27 -16.93 -7.99 9.77
CA THR A 27 -16.56 -8.62 11.03
C THR A 27 -15.05 -8.60 11.18
N ARG A 28 -14.51 -9.00 12.33
CA ARG A 28 -13.05 -8.99 12.51
C ARG A 28 -12.39 -10.07 11.68
N GLN A 29 -13.00 -11.25 11.64
CA GLN A 29 -12.60 -12.31 10.73
C GLN A 29 -12.74 -11.86 9.28
N GLY A 30 -13.86 -11.25 8.89
CA GLY A 30 -14.07 -10.81 7.51
C GLY A 30 -13.05 -9.76 7.04
N ASN A 31 -12.69 -8.79 7.89
CA ASN A 31 -11.63 -7.82 7.59
C ASN A 31 -10.24 -8.49 7.50
N PHE A 32 -9.95 -9.49 8.34
CA PHE A 32 -8.72 -10.28 8.24
C PHE A 32 -8.64 -11.05 6.91
N GLU A 33 -9.69 -11.80 6.56
CA GLU A 33 -9.75 -12.56 5.31
C GLU A 33 -9.65 -11.64 4.09
N ALA A 34 -10.34 -10.50 4.14
CA ALA A 34 -10.27 -9.47 3.10
C ALA A 34 -8.85 -8.97 2.90
N LEU A 35 -8.18 -8.56 3.98
CA LEU A 35 -6.82 -8.04 3.89
C LEU A 35 -5.85 -9.08 3.36
N TRP A 36 -5.94 -10.32 3.85
CA TRP A 36 -5.08 -11.40 3.40
C TRP A 36 -5.27 -11.69 1.91
N LYS A 37 -6.52 -11.80 1.45
CA LYS A 37 -6.86 -12.07 0.05
C LYS A 37 -6.44 -10.94 -0.89
N ILE A 38 -6.68 -9.68 -0.49
CA ILE A 38 -6.23 -8.49 -1.25
C ILE A 38 -4.72 -8.55 -1.45
N MET A 39 -3.96 -8.89 -0.41
CA MET A 39 -2.52 -9.03 -0.53
C MET A 39 -2.16 -10.21 -1.45
N ASP A 40 -2.76 -11.38 -1.26
CA ASP A 40 -2.50 -12.59 -2.05
C ASP A 40 -2.71 -12.36 -3.55
N GLU A 41 -3.77 -11.65 -3.94
CA GLU A 41 -4.15 -11.45 -5.34
C GLU A 41 -3.47 -10.23 -6.00
N HIS A 42 -3.01 -9.26 -5.21
CA HIS A 42 -2.55 -7.97 -5.77
C HIS A 42 -1.14 -7.55 -5.36
N TYR A 43 -0.52 -8.18 -4.37
CA TYR A 43 0.84 -7.82 -3.98
C TYR A 43 1.88 -8.45 -4.92
N CYS A 44 2.47 -7.60 -5.77
CA CYS A 44 3.32 -8.03 -6.88
C CYS A 44 4.70 -8.59 -6.48
N PHE A 45 5.11 -8.45 -5.22
CA PHE A 45 6.51 -8.65 -4.83
C PHE A 45 6.77 -9.85 -3.93
N PHE A 46 5.79 -10.75 -3.73
CA PHE A 46 5.99 -11.95 -2.90
C PHE A 46 7.21 -12.79 -3.31
N SER A 47 7.50 -12.91 -4.62
CA SER A 47 8.65 -13.66 -5.11
C SER A 47 10.01 -13.09 -4.69
N TYR A 48 10.06 -11.82 -4.25
CA TYR A 48 11.24 -11.17 -3.71
C TYR A 48 11.30 -11.21 -2.18
N LYS A 49 10.29 -11.78 -1.53
CA LYS A 49 10.19 -11.91 -0.09
C LYS A 49 10.46 -13.35 0.31
N ASP A 50 11.18 -13.52 1.41
CA ASP A 50 11.34 -14.82 2.07
C ASP A 50 10.15 -15.04 3.02
N VAL A 51 8.95 -15.13 2.45
CA VAL A 51 7.66 -15.19 3.18
C VAL A 51 6.73 -16.19 2.49
N ASP A 52 6.19 -17.13 3.26
CA ASP A 52 5.06 -17.96 2.84
C ASP A 52 3.75 -17.30 3.29
N TRP A 53 3.03 -16.70 2.35
CA TRP A 53 1.81 -15.96 2.66
C TRP A 53 0.67 -16.84 3.19
N ASN A 54 0.65 -18.14 2.86
CA ASN A 54 -0.33 -19.09 3.39
C ASN A 54 0.01 -19.49 4.84
N GLU A 55 1.30 -19.60 5.17
CA GLU A 55 1.74 -19.77 6.57
C GLU A 55 1.32 -18.56 7.41
N VAL A 56 1.56 -17.34 6.88
CA VAL A 56 1.17 -16.10 7.54
C VAL A 56 -0.34 -16.06 7.78
N HIS A 57 -1.17 -16.45 6.80
CA HIS A 57 -2.62 -16.60 7.00
C HIS A 57 -2.92 -17.47 8.21
N THR A 58 -2.39 -18.70 8.22
CA THR A 58 -2.68 -19.71 9.24
C THR A 58 -2.29 -19.21 10.63
N ARG A 59 -1.11 -18.60 10.75
CA ARG A 59 -0.59 -18.08 12.02
C ARG A 59 -1.38 -16.87 12.52
N TYR A 60 -1.80 -15.98 11.64
CA TYR A 60 -2.53 -14.77 12.04
C TYR A 60 -4.03 -15.03 12.24
N ALA A 61 -4.63 -15.97 11.51
CA ALA A 61 -6.03 -16.38 11.71
C ALA A 61 -6.28 -16.84 13.15
N ALA A 62 -5.35 -17.58 13.74
CA ALA A 62 -5.42 -18.04 15.13
C ALA A 62 -5.42 -16.89 16.18
N ARG A 63 -5.05 -15.66 15.76
CA ARG A 63 -5.00 -14.46 16.62
C ARG A 63 -6.26 -13.61 16.50
N ILE A 64 -7.12 -13.87 15.52
CA ILE A 64 -8.35 -13.12 15.30
C ILE A 64 -9.46 -13.67 16.17
N SER A 65 -10.17 -12.77 16.84
CA SER A 65 -11.32 -13.11 17.67
C SER A 65 -12.36 -12.01 17.56
N GLU A 66 -13.64 -12.35 17.41
CA GLU A 66 -14.72 -11.36 17.39
C GLU A 66 -14.86 -10.56 18.70
N ASN A 67 -14.23 -11.02 19.78
CA ASN A 67 -14.26 -10.35 21.07
C ASN A 67 -13.11 -9.33 21.27
N MET A 68 -12.17 -9.21 20.33
CA MET A 68 -11.05 -8.25 20.46
C MET A 68 -11.48 -6.80 20.17
N THR A 69 -10.67 -5.82 20.55
CA THR A 69 -10.94 -4.41 20.21
C THR A 69 -10.54 -4.10 18.77
N ASN A 70 -11.01 -2.98 18.22
CA ASN A 70 -10.57 -2.52 16.90
C ASN A 70 -9.08 -2.17 16.87
N ASP A 71 -8.55 -1.59 17.94
CA ASP A 71 -7.11 -1.29 18.06
C ASP A 71 -6.27 -2.58 18.06
N ALA A 72 -6.75 -3.62 18.74
CA ALA A 72 -6.09 -4.93 18.72
C ALA A 72 -6.15 -5.55 17.33
N LEU A 73 -7.29 -5.44 16.63
CA LEU A 73 -7.43 -5.92 15.26
C LEU A 73 -6.44 -5.17 14.34
N PHE A 74 -6.44 -3.84 14.39
CA PHE A 74 -5.55 -2.99 13.60
C PHE A 74 -4.08 -3.34 13.83
N THR A 75 -3.70 -3.57 15.09
CA THR A 75 -2.34 -3.98 15.46
C THR A 75 -1.97 -5.32 14.83
N VAL A 76 -2.82 -6.34 14.98
CA VAL A 76 -2.57 -7.68 14.41
C VAL A 76 -2.50 -7.64 12.88
N LEU A 77 -3.39 -6.91 12.23
CA LEU A 77 -3.37 -6.76 10.77
C LEU A 77 -2.14 -5.98 10.28
N GLY A 78 -1.73 -4.93 10.99
CA GLY A 78 -0.51 -4.18 10.71
C GLY A 78 0.74 -5.05 10.86
N GLU A 79 0.80 -5.88 11.90
CA GLU A 79 1.86 -6.87 12.08
C GLU A 79 1.87 -7.92 10.97
N MET A 80 0.71 -8.32 10.44
CA MET A 80 0.62 -9.27 9.32
C MET A 80 1.26 -8.68 8.06
N LEU A 81 0.95 -7.41 7.74
CA LEU A 81 1.56 -6.72 6.62
C LEU A 81 3.06 -6.46 6.82
N ALA A 82 3.51 -6.30 8.06
CA ALA A 82 4.93 -6.13 8.35
C ALA A 82 5.80 -7.35 7.99
N GLU A 83 5.20 -8.54 7.84
CA GLU A 83 5.92 -9.77 7.42
C GLU A 83 6.57 -9.60 6.05
N VAL A 84 5.96 -8.85 5.11
CA VAL A 84 6.57 -8.58 3.79
C VAL A 84 7.68 -7.52 3.84
N LYS A 85 7.95 -6.92 5.01
CA LYS A 85 9.04 -5.96 5.28
C LYS A 85 9.16 -4.89 4.19
N ASP A 86 8.05 -4.26 3.86
CA ASP A 86 7.96 -3.28 2.78
C ASP A 86 7.52 -1.92 3.33
N GLY A 87 8.35 -0.89 3.12
CA GLY A 87 8.06 0.48 3.57
C GLY A 87 6.89 1.16 2.84
N HIS A 88 6.39 0.57 1.75
CA HIS A 88 5.30 1.12 0.94
C HIS A 88 3.96 0.41 1.18
N VAL A 89 3.95 -0.70 1.92
CA VAL A 89 2.73 -1.38 2.34
C VAL A 89 2.27 -0.80 3.67
N ASN A 90 1.05 -0.28 3.69
CA ASN A 90 0.48 0.40 4.85
C ASN A 90 -0.97 -0.04 5.07
N LEU A 91 -1.39 -0.10 6.32
CA LEU A 91 -2.81 -0.22 6.70
C LEU A 91 -3.27 1.10 7.32
N VAL A 92 -4.31 1.71 6.76
CA VAL A 92 -4.80 3.01 7.19
C VAL A 92 -6.15 2.86 7.89
N ALA A 93 -6.26 3.42 9.10
CA ALA A 93 -7.50 3.59 9.83
C ALA A 93 -7.68 5.06 10.23
N SER A 94 -8.85 5.43 10.73
CA SER A 94 -9.12 6.80 11.17
C SER A 94 -8.21 7.28 12.31
N HIS A 95 -7.66 6.35 13.10
CA HIS A 95 -6.86 6.64 14.27
C HIS A 95 -5.34 6.48 14.04
N ASP A 96 -4.90 5.71 13.04
CA ASP A 96 -3.47 5.44 12.81
C ASP A 96 -3.18 4.88 11.40
N VAL A 97 -1.88 4.82 11.05
CA VAL A 97 -1.33 4.17 9.85
C VAL A 97 -0.22 3.19 10.25
N ALA A 98 -0.49 1.89 10.11
CA ALA A 98 0.51 0.84 10.35
C ALA A 98 1.50 0.80 9.19
N ARG A 99 2.80 0.72 9.53
CA ARG A 99 3.91 0.86 8.59
C ARG A 99 5.14 0.07 9.04
N TYR A 100 5.91 -0.45 8.09
CA TYR A 100 7.22 -1.07 8.36
C TYR A 100 8.34 -0.02 8.25
N THR A 101 8.64 0.68 9.36
CA THR A 101 9.55 1.84 9.33
C THR A 101 11.02 1.48 9.11
N LYS A 102 11.44 0.27 9.51
CA LYS A 102 12.81 -0.24 9.33
C LYS A 102 13.31 -0.17 7.89
N TRP A 103 12.42 -0.21 6.90
CA TRP A 103 12.77 0.01 5.49
C TRP A 103 13.57 1.31 5.28
N TYR A 104 13.21 2.37 6.01
CA TYR A 104 13.90 3.65 5.98
C TYR A 104 14.87 3.80 7.16
N ASP A 105 14.44 3.42 8.36
CA ASP A 105 15.19 3.69 9.61
C ASP A 105 16.48 2.87 9.75
N ASP A 106 16.61 1.73 9.05
CA ASP A 106 17.84 0.94 9.06
C ASP A 106 18.97 1.59 8.23
N TYR A 107 18.69 2.69 7.52
CA TYR A 107 19.66 3.44 6.72
C TYR A 107 19.97 4.80 7.34
N PRO A 108 21.21 5.31 7.19
CA PRO A 108 21.56 6.63 7.70
C PRO A 108 20.82 7.73 6.94
N TYR A 109 20.44 8.78 7.67
CA TYR A 109 20.00 10.03 7.07
C TYR A 109 21.17 10.68 6.33
N ASN A 110 21.24 10.47 5.02
CA ASN A 110 22.30 11.02 4.15
C ASN A 110 21.99 12.44 3.65
N PHE A 111 21.05 13.12 4.29
CA PHE A 111 20.68 14.49 4.00
C PHE A 111 20.37 15.23 5.30
N ASP A 112 21.04 16.36 5.51
CA ASP A 112 20.85 17.23 6.66
C ASP A 112 20.55 18.64 6.17
N THR A 113 19.38 19.16 6.53
CA THR A 113 18.96 20.52 6.14
C THR A 113 19.88 21.59 6.72
N LYS A 114 20.46 21.39 7.90
CA LYS A 114 21.42 22.33 8.50
C LYS A 114 22.72 22.40 7.70
N ILE A 115 23.16 21.26 7.15
CA ILE A 115 24.30 21.24 6.24
C ILE A 115 23.92 21.95 4.94
N GLN A 116 22.75 21.66 4.37
CA GLN A 116 22.26 22.33 3.16
C GLN A 116 22.18 23.85 3.32
N ASP A 117 21.72 24.34 4.46
CA ASP A 117 21.59 25.77 4.77
C ASP A 117 22.94 26.49 4.71
N ASN A 118 24.06 25.82 5.03
CA ASN A 118 25.40 26.39 4.88
C ASN A 118 25.76 26.69 3.41
N TYR A 119 25.20 25.94 2.45
CA TYR A 119 25.46 26.14 1.02
C TYR A 119 24.47 27.12 0.39
N LEU A 120 23.18 27.00 0.73
CA LEU A 120 22.15 27.91 0.21
C LEU A 120 22.27 29.32 0.82
N GLY A 121 22.63 29.42 2.10
CA GLY A 121 22.58 30.68 2.84
C GLY A 121 21.16 31.22 2.94
N THR A 122 21.03 32.54 3.09
CA THR A 122 19.73 33.23 3.18
C THR A 122 19.32 33.93 1.88
N ASP A 123 20.20 33.92 0.88
CA ASP A 123 20.10 34.65 -0.39
C ASP A 123 19.81 33.76 -1.60
N TYR A 124 19.40 32.51 -1.38
CA TYR A 124 19.01 31.61 -2.46
C TYR A 124 17.74 32.10 -3.18
N GLY A 125 17.65 31.81 -4.47
CA GLY A 125 16.46 32.02 -5.29
C GLY A 125 15.47 30.86 -5.20
N ILE A 126 14.20 31.14 -5.51
CA ILE A 126 13.12 30.14 -5.56
C ILE A 126 12.48 30.16 -6.95
N ALA A 127 12.36 28.98 -7.57
CA ALA A 127 11.63 28.79 -8.81
C ALA A 127 10.73 27.55 -8.67
N SER A 128 9.42 27.76 -8.48
CA SER A 128 8.49 26.68 -8.12
C SER A 128 8.98 25.93 -6.86
N GLY A 129 9.06 24.60 -6.88
CA GLY A 129 9.58 23.78 -5.79
C GLY A 129 11.10 23.78 -5.62
N LEU A 130 11.87 24.47 -6.49
CA LEU A 130 13.33 24.47 -6.44
C LEU A 130 13.88 25.65 -5.63
N LYS A 131 14.77 25.35 -4.67
CA LYS A 131 15.69 26.33 -4.07
C LYS A 131 17.04 26.23 -4.78
N TYR A 132 17.60 27.36 -5.20
CA TYR A 132 18.89 27.37 -5.92
C TYR A 132 19.73 28.59 -5.55
N LYS A 133 21.05 28.44 -5.68
CA LYS A 133 22.01 29.55 -5.51
C LYS A 133 22.87 29.64 -6.76
N ILE A 134 22.98 30.84 -7.34
CA ILE A 134 23.90 31.08 -8.45
C ILE A 134 25.26 31.40 -7.82
N PRO A 135 26.32 30.63 -8.09
CA PRO A 135 27.66 30.96 -7.60
C PRO A 135 28.07 32.31 -8.16
N MET A 136 28.50 33.24 -7.30
CA MET A 136 29.21 34.42 -7.79
C MET A 136 30.59 33.96 -8.27
N PHE A 137 30.79 33.93 -9.58
CA PHE A 137 32.14 33.98 -10.13
C PHE A 137 32.59 35.43 -10.04
N GLU A 138 33.60 35.71 -9.22
CA GLU A 138 34.32 36.98 -9.29
C GLU A 138 34.89 37.10 -10.72
N ILE A 139 34.46 38.12 -11.45
CA ILE A 139 35.03 38.53 -12.74
C ILE A 139 35.96 39.71 -12.50
#